data_AF-S4Y171-F1
#
_entry.id   AF-S4Y171-F1
#
_cell.length_a   1.000
_cell.length_b   1.000
_cell.length_c   1.000
_cell.angle_alpha   90.00
_cell.angle_beta   90.00
_cell.angle_gamma   90.00
#
_symmetry.space_group_name_H-M   'P 1'
#
loop_
_entity.id
_entity.type
_entity.pdbx_description
1 polymer ?
#
loop_
_entity_poly.entity_id
_entity_poly.type
_entity_poly.pdbx_seq_one_letter_code
_entity_poly.pdbx_strand_id
1 'polypeptide(L)'
;MSTSAREAPSPRPELASLGGAPPPPELAADLRRLLDLPEGARQRLWEALGPSLGEPVPAAVERLLDEFCRRHEVGSEALARVLKACRFLVREASKRDLDRAALAADLAALAPGEGAEEIQAILLAGYDQARAVVRREIVRGALLDHGKLLTGVDWRIDSIAAASRGAKIAAPVVLLTLSYQEGDQRSRITLQATPDVLRELQQICAQLLG
;
A
#
# COMPACT_ATOMS: atom_id res chain seq x y z
N MET A 1 -31.62 -9.04 47.64
CA MET A 1 -31.46 -8.85 46.18
C MET A 1 -30.11 -8.17 45.97
N SER A 2 -29.09 -8.95 45.63
CA SER A 2 -27.73 -8.42 45.41
C SER A 2 -27.65 -7.84 44.00
N THR A 3 -27.53 -6.52 43.92
CA THR A 3 -27.23 -5.80 42.68
C THR A 3 -25.84 -6.18 42.22
N SER A 4 -25.78 -6.90 41.10
CA SER A 4 -24.56 -7.26 40.39
C SER A 4 -23.78 -5.98 40.07
N ALA A 5 -22.59 -5.85 40.64
CA ALA A 5 -21.66 -4.79 40.29
C ALA A 5 -21.28 -5.00 38.81
N ARG A 6 -21.67 -4.06 37.94
CA ARG A 6 -21.16 -3.99 36.58
C ARG A 6 -19.65 -3.79 36.68
N GLU A 7 -18.90 -4.84 36.42
CA GLU A 7 -17.46 -4.80 36.24
C GLU A 7 -17.15 -3.76 35.16
N ALA A 8 -16.39 -2.72 35.50
CA ALA A 8 -15.98 -1.72 34.54
C ALA A 8 -15.08 -2.39 33.49
N PRO A 9 -15.29 -2.17 32.19
CA PRO A 9 -14.44 -2.76 31.16
C PRO A 9 -12.99 -2.33 31.39
N SER A 10 -12.06 -3.28 31.38
CA SER A 10 -10.64 -3.02 31.57
C SER A 10 -10.13 -1.97 30.58
N PRO A 11 -9.19 -1.11 30.98
CA PRO A 11 -8.66 -0.07 30.10
C PRO A 11 -8.02 -0.71 28.85
N ARG A 12 -8.45 -0.25 27.67
CA ARG A 12 -7.90 -0.69 26.39
C ARG A 12 -6.49 -0.12 26.19
N PRO A 13 -5.54 -0.89 25.63
CA PRO A 13 -4.21 -0.38 25.38
C PRO A 13 -4.24 0.76 24.34
N GLU A 14 -3.37 1.74 24.51
CA GLU A 14 -3.07 2.72 23.48
C GLU A 14 -2.08 2.11 22.48
N LEU A 15 -2.38 2.22 21.18
CA LEU A 15 -1.55 1.59 20.14
C LEU A 15 -0.81 2.65 19.33
N ALA A 16 0.48 2.45 19.08
CA ALA A 16 1.27 3.32 18.22
C ALA A 16 0.70 3.33 16.79
N SER A 17 0.20 2.19 16.32
CA SER A 17 -0.44 1.99 15.01
C SER A 17 -1.67 2.87 14.85
N LEU A 18 -2.30 3.28 15.96
CA LEU A 18 -3.47 4.15 15.98
C LEU A 18 -3.13 5.57 16.46
N GLY A 19 -1.84 5.89 16.65
CA GLY A 19 -1.39 7.20 17.11
C GLY A 19 -1.69 7.47 18.58
N GLY A 20 -1.65 6.42 19.42
CA GLY A 20 -1.98 6.49 20.84
C GLY A 20 -3.47 6.38 21.13
N ALA A 21 -4.32 6.18 20.12
CA ALA A 21 -5.75 5.95 20.33
C ALA A 21 -6.03 4.49 20.75
N PRO A 22 -7.09 4.23 21.54
CA PRO A 22 -7.51 2.87 21.85
C PRO A 22 -8.07 2.15 20.60
N PRO A 23 -7.86 0.83 20.46
CA PRO A 23 -8.38 0.07 19.34
C PRO A 23 -9.91 -0.02 19.35
N PRO A 24 -10.55 -0.18 18.18
CA PRO A 24 -11.96 -0.57 18.09
C PRO A 24 -12.24 -1.81 18.96
N PRO A 25 -13.39 -1.89 19.65
CA PRO A 25 -13.67 -2.95 20.62
C PRO A 25 -13.50 -4.37 20.08
N GLU A 26 -13.91 -4.59 18.82
CA GLU A 26 -13.87 -5.90 18.17
C GLU A 26 -12.49 -6.28 17.62
N LEU A 27 -11.55 -5.33 17.50
CA LEU A 27 -10.30 -5.56 16.77
C LEU A 27 -9.47 -6.70 17.38
N ALA A 28 -9.36 -6.74 18.70
CA ALA A 28 -8.63 -7.79 19.40
C ALA A 28 -9.29 -9.17 19.21
N ALA A 29 -10.62 -9.24 19.26
CA ALA A 29 -11.37 -10.47 19.08
C ALA A 29 -11.27 -10.96 17.62
N ASP A 30 -11.45 -10.07 16.65
CA ASP A 30 -11.35 -10.38 15.23
C ASP A 30 -9.93 -10.79 14.82
N LEU A 31 -8.90 -10.21 15.43
CA LEU A 31 -7.52 -10.61 15.19
C LEU A 31 -7.24 -12.02 15.74
N ARG A 32 -7.78 -12.37 16.92
CA ARG A 32 -7.63 -13.73 17.48
C ARG A 32 -8.27 -14.81 16.61
N ARG A 33 -9.33 -14.49 15.86
CA ARG A 33 -9.93 -15.41 14.87
C ARG A 33 -8.96 -15.85 13.78
N LEU A 34 -7.83 -15.18 13.62
CA LEU A 34 -6.74 -15.65 12.75
C LEU A 34 -6.33 -17.09 13.12
N LEU A 35 -6.32 -17.43 14.42
CA LEU A 35 -5.94 -18.74 14.94
C LEU A 35 -7.00 -19.82 14.64
N ASP A 36 -8.26 -19.41 14.42
CA ASP A 36 -9.36 -20.32 14.06
C ASP A 36 -9.32 -20.74 12.58
N LEU A 37 -8.51 -20.07 11.76
CA LEU A 37 -8.35 -20.45 10.36
C LEU A 37 -7.60 -21.78 10.25
N PRO A 38 -7.88 -22.62 9.24
CA PRO A 38 -7.07 -23.78 8.90
C PRO A 38 -5.59 -23.42 8.76
N GLU A 39 -4.71 -24.31 9.20
CA GLU A 39 -3.25 -24.06 9.22
C GLU A 39 -2.72 -23.59 7.85
N GLY A 40 -3.17 -24.23 6.76
CA GLY A 40 -2.79 -23.83 5.41
C GLY A 40 -3.20 -22.40 5.06
N ALA A 41 -4.34 -21.93 5.55
CA ALA A 41 -4.77 -20.54 5.37
C ALA A 41 -3.93 -19.57 6.22
N ARG A 42 -3.57 -19.95 7.45
CA ARG A 42 -2.73 -19.12 8.33
C ARG A 42 -1.34 -18.89 7.72
N GLN A 43 -0.70 -19.98 7.26
CA GLN A 43 0.61 -19.93 6.62
C GLN A 43 0.61 -19.12 5.30
N ARG A 44 -0.53 -19.09 4.59
CA ARG A 44 -0.69 -18.39 3.32
C ARG A 44 -1.50 -17.10 3.42
N LEU A 45 -1.74 -16.58 4.62
CA LEU A 45 -2.60 -15.41 4.83
C LEU A 45 -2.22 -14.23 3.93
N TRP A 46 -0.93 -14.00 3.71
CA TRP A 46 -0.41 -12.91 2.88
C TRP A 46 -0.80 -12.98 1.41
N GLU A 47 -1.13 -14.18 0.89
CA GLU A 47 -1.69 -14.33 -0.46
C GLU A 47 -3.06 -13.66 -0.57
N ALA A 48 -3.85 -13.63 0.51
CA ALA A 48 -5.14 -12.95 0.57
C ALA A 48 -5.04 -11.50 1.10
N LEU A 49 -4.22 -11.28 2.13
CA LEU A 49 -4.09 -9.97 2.79
C LEU A 49 -3.37 -8.96 1.90
N GLY A 50 -2.25 -9.34 1.29
CA GLY A 50 -1.42 -8.44 0.48
C GLY A 50 -2.20 -7.72 -0.63
N PRO A 51 -2.89 -8.46 -1.52
CA PRO A 51 -3.73 -7.86 -2.57
C PRO A 51 -4.88 -6.99 -2.01
N SER A 52 -5.37 -7.31 -0.82
CA SER A 52 -6.46 -6.58 -0.17
C SER A 52 -6.02 -5.25 0.47
N LEU A 53 -4.71 -4.97 0.53
CA LEU A 53 -4.22 -3.76 1.18
C LEU A 53 -4.56 -2.47 0.42
N GLY A 54 -4.83 -2.51 -0.89
CA GLY A 54 -5.16 -1.32 -1.67
C GLY A 54 -6.38 -0.54 -1.15
N GLU A 55 -6.42 0.76 -1.41
CA GLU A 55 -7.58 1.62 -1.10
C GLU A 55 -8.00 2.45 -2.33
N PRO A 56 -9.21 2.21 -2.90
CA PRO A 56 -10.16 1.15 -2.55
C PRO A 56 -9.59 -0.26 -2.84
N VAL A 57 -10.19 -1.29 -2.24
CA VAL A 57 -9.81 -2.69 -2.54
C VAL A 57 -10.09 -2.97 -4.02
N PRO A 58 -9.11 -3.44 -4.82
CA PRO A 58 -9.32 -3.68 -6.24
C PRO A 58 -10.36 -4.79 -6.50
N ALA A 59 -11.27 -4.59 -7.46
CA ALA A 59 -12.30 -5.58 -7.80
C ALA A 59 -11.73 -6.95 -8.22
N ALA A 60 -10.52 -6.98 -8.77
CA ALA A 60 -9.82 -8.23 -9.11
C ALA A 60 -9.51 -9.12 -7.89
N VAL A 61 -9.50 -8.55 -6.68
CA VAL A 61 -9.22 -9.26 -5.42
C VAL A 61 -10.36 -10.20 -5.04
N GLU A 62 -11.62 -9.89 -5.39
CA GLU A 62 -12.77 -10.75 -5.02
C GLU A 62 -12.59 -12.19 -5.50
N ARG A 63 -12.21 -12.37 -6.78
CA ARG A 63 -11.97 -13.71 -7.35
C ARG A 63 -10.81 -14.43 -6.67
N LEU A 64 -9.78 -13.69 -6.26
CA LEU A 64 -8.63 -14.25 -5.56
C LEU A 64 -9.06 -14.76 -4.18
N LEU A 65 -9.88 -14.00 -3.46
CA LEU A 65 -10.40 -14.40 -2.14
C LEU A 65 -11.33 -15.62 -2.25
N ASP A 66 -12.17 -15.70 -3.28
CA ASP A 66 -13.01 -16.88 -3.54
C ASP A 66 -12.15 -18.14 -3.79
N GLU A 67 -11.07 -18.00 -4.57
CA GLU A 67 -10.15 -19.10 -4.81
C GLU A 67 -9.39 -19.51 -3.56
N PHE A 68 -8.94 -18.54 -2.76
CA PHE A 68 -8.28 -18.78 -1.48
C PHE A 68 -9.21 -19.54 -0.52
N CYS A 69 -10.48 -19.12 -0.41
CA CYS A 69 -11.49 -19.79 0.41
C CYS A 69 -11.67 -21.25 -0.01
N ARG A 70 -11.79 -21.52 -1.32
CA ARG A 70 -11.92 -22.89 -1.84
C ARG A 70 -10.67 -23.73 -1.58
N ARG A 71 -9.49 -23.18 -1.83
CA ARG A 71 -8.21 -23.90 -1.72
C ARG A 71 -7.88 -24.32 -0.28
N HIS A 72 -8.22 -23.46 0.67
CA HIS A 72 -7.90 -23.68 2.08
C HIS A 72 -9.11 -24.04 2.94
N GLU A 73 -10.25 -24.35 2.30
CA GLU A 73 -11.50 -24.76 2.97
C GLU A 73 -11.97 -23.77 4.06
N VAL A 74 -11.81 -22.46 3.78
CA VAL A 74 -12.20 -21.38 4.69
C VAL A 74 -13.54 -20.79 4.29
N GLY A 75 -14.43 -20.59 5.25
CA GLY A 75 -15.66 -19.83 5.03
C GLY A 75 -15.38 -18.37 4.69
N SER A 76 -16.03 -17.84 3.65
CA SER A 76 -15.81 -16.47 3.17
C SER A 76 -16.04 -15.40 4.25
N GLU A 77 -17.07 -15.57 5.09
CA GLU A 77 -17.36 -14.66 6.18
C GLU A 77 -16.25 -14.67 7.26
N ALA A 78 -15.74 -15.85 7.61
CA ALA A 78 -14.65 -16.00 8.58
C ALA A 78 -13.37 -15.31 8.06
N LEU A 79 -13.01 -15.57 6.79
CA LEU A 79 -11.86 -14.93 6.15
C LEU A 79 -12.04 -13.41 6.07
N ALA A 80 -13.21 -12.92 5.67
CA ALA A 80 -13.47 -11.49 5.51
C ALA A 80 -13.28 -10.72 6.83
N ARG A 81 -13.73 -11.29 7.96
CA ARG A 81 -13.55 -10.68 9.30
C ARG A 81 -12.06 -10.60 9.68
N VAL A 82 -11.33 -11.70 9.50
CA VAL A 82 -9.88 -11.74 9.78
C VAL A 82 -9.13 -10.75 8.90
N LEU A 83 -9.40 -10.74 7.59
CA LEU A 83 -8.77 -9.83 6.65
C LEU A 83 -9.09 -8.37 6.96
N LYS A 84 -10.32 -8.05 7.38
CA LYS A 84 -10.69 -6.70 7.78
C LYS A 84 -9.84 -6.21 8.96
N ALA A 85 -9.70 -7.02 10.01
CA ALA A 85 -8.88 -6.69 11.18
C ALA A 85 -7.40 -6.55 10.83
N CYS A 86 -6.84 -7.53 10.10
CA CYS A 86 -5.44 -7.53 9.68
C CYS A 86 -5.13 -6.34 8.76
N ARG A 87 -5.97 -6.10 7.74
CA ARG A 87 -5.83 -4.98 6.81
C ARG A 87 -5.88 -3.65 7.54
N PHE A 88 -6.83 -3.47 8.45
CA PHE A 88 -6.95 -2.24 9.23
C PHE A 88 -5.65 -1.96 9.99
N LEU A 89 -5.16 -2.93 10.77
CA LEU A 89 -3.96 -2.74 11.58
C LEU A 89 -2.71 -2.50 10.72
N VAL A 90 -2.49 -3.32 9.68
CA VAL A 90 -1.33 -3.20 8.78
C VAL A 90 -1.33 -1.84 8.08
N ARG A 91 -2.48 -1.36 7.57
CA ARG A 91 -2.56 -0.05 6.92
C ARG A 91 -2.31 1.08 7.90
N GLU A 92 -2.91 1.05 9.10
CA GLU A 92 -2.73 2.10 10.10
C GLU A 92 -1.29 2.20 10.61
N ALA A 93 -0.62 1.06 10.83
CA ALA A 93 0.81 1.00 11.14
C ALA A 93 1.67 1.55 10.00
N SER A 94 1.35 1.19 8.74
CA SER A 94 2.07 1.64 7.55
C SER A 94 1.95 3.14 7.30
N LYS A 95 0.75 3.71 7.52
CA LYS A 95 0.49 5.17 7.44
C LYS A 95 1.39 5.95 8.38
N ARG A 96 1.63 5.42 9.58
CA ARG A 96 2.46 6.01 10.63
C ARG A 96 3.94 5.66 10.53
N ASP A 97 4.32 4.92 9.51
CA ASP A 97 5.70 4.53 9.26
C ASP A 97 6.33 3.69 10.39
N LEU A 98 5.52 2.89 11.09
CA LEU A 98 6.02 2.07 12.18
C LEU A 98 6.98 1.01 11.66
N ASP A 99 8.10 0.83 12.37
CA ASP A 99 8.97 -0.32 12.15
C ASP A 99 8.34 -1.62 12.67
N ARG A 100 9.00 -2.73 12.31
CA ARG A 100 8.56 -4.07 12.68
C ARG A 100 8.47 -4.24 14.21
N ALA A 101 9.37 -3.63 14.98
CA ALA A 101 9.40 -3.77 16.43
C ALA A 101 8.24 -3.02 17.10
N ALA A 102 7.92 -1.82 16.62
CA ALA A 102 6.78 -1.04 17.08
C ALA A 102 5.45 -1.77 16.79
N LEU A 103 5.29 -2.34 15.59
CA LEU A 103 4.10 -3.14 15.29
C LEU A 103 4.03 -4.42 16.15
N ALA A 104 5.16 -5.08 16.41
CA ALA A 104 5.19 -6.25 17.29
C ALA A 104 4.69 -5.90 18.71
N ALA A 105 5.12 -4.75 19.25
CA ALA A 105 4.67 -4.27 20.55
C ALA A 105 3.15 -4.01 20.58
N ASP A 106 2.61 -3.38 19.55
CA ASP A 106 1.17 -3.16 19.43
C ASP A 106 0.38 -4.47 19.34
N LEU A 107 0.88 -5.46 18.60
CA LEU A 107 0.27 -6.79 18.50
C LEU A 107 0.26 -7.52 19.84
N ALA A 108 1.36 -7.44 20.61
CA ALA A 108 1.45 -7.99 21.95
C ALA A 108 0.45 -7.35 22.92
N ALA A 109 0.25 -6.03 22.82
CA ALA A 109 -0.71 -5.30 23.64
C ALA A 109 -2.16 -5.58 23.24
N LEU A 110 -2.43 -5.70 21.94
CA LEU A 110 -3.78 -5.83 21.38
C LEU A 110 -4.36 -7.23 21.57
N ALA A 111 -3.58 -8.28 21.35
CA ALA A 111 -4.02 -9.67 21.45
C ALA A 111 -3.09 -10.50 22.38
N PRO A 112 -3.00 -10.15 23.68
CA PRO A 112 -2.21 -10.93 24.62
C PRO A 112 -2.84 -12.30 24.86
N GLY A 113 -2.01 -13.27 25.26
CA GLY A 113 -2.43 -14.62 25.65
C GLY A 113 -1.93 -15.71 24.70
N GLU A 114 -2.61 -16.85 24.73
CA GLU A 114 -2.30 -18.00 23.88
C GLU A 114 -2.41 -17.63 22.39
N GLY A 115 -1.42 -18.05 21.60
CA GLY A 115 -1.34 -17.76 20.16
C GLY A 115 -0.91 -16.33 19.79
N ALA A 116 -0.56 -15.48 20.75
CA ALA A 116 -0.03 -14.13 20.47
C ALA A 116 1.24 -14.16 19.60
N GLU A 117 2.14 -15.10 19.87
CA GLU A 117 3.38 -15.30 19.08
C GLU A 117 3.07 -15.74 17.64
N GLU A 118 2.07 -16.60 17.44
CA GLU A 118 1.65 -17.04 16.11
C GLU A 118 1.03 -15.90 15.30
N ILE A 119 0.15 -15.09 15.93
CA ILE A 119 -0.41 -13.88 15.29
C ILE A 119 0.70 -12.92 14.87
N GLN A 120 1.68 -12.67 15.75
CA GLN A 120 2.83 -11.83 15.45
C GLN A 120 3.66 -12.42 14.31
N ALA A 121 3.99 -13.71 14.35
CA ALA A 121 4.77 -14.36 13.31
C ALA A 121 4.10 -14.22 11.93
N ILE A 122 2.78 -14.48 11.85
CA ILE A 122 2.02 -14.38 10.62
C ILE A 122 2.02 -12.94 10.09
N LEU A 123 1.68 -11.93 10.91
CA LEU A 123 1.57 -10.55 10.43
C LEU A 123 2.93 -9.90 10.17
N LEU A 124 3.94 -10.14 11.00
CA LEU A 124 5.25 -9.53 10.80
C LEU A 124 5.99 -10.11 9.58
N ALA A 125 5.67 -11.33 9.15
CA ALA A 125 6.30 -11.99 8.00
C ALA A 125 6.23 -11.17 6.71
N GLY A 126 5.09 -10.50 6.42
CA GLY A 126 4.90 -9.69 5.21
C GLY A 126 4.86 -8.17 5.45
N TYR A 127 5.01 -7.72 6.70
CA TYR A 127 4.76 -6.33 7.07
C TYR A 127 5.67 -5.33 6.34
N ASP A 128 6.98 -5.57 6.25
CA ASP A 128 7.90 -4.58 5.66
C ASP A 128 7.61 -4.33 4.18
N GLN A 129 7.27 -5.40 3.44
CA GLN A 129 6.84 -5.29 2.05
C GLN A 129 5.49 -4.55 1.94
N ALA A 130 4.54 -4.90 2.80
CA ALA A 130 3.23 -4.24 2.87
C ALA A 130 3.35 -2.74 3.18
N ARG A 131 4.17 -2.37 4.17
CA ARG A 131 4.45 -0.98 4.54
C ARG A 131 4.99 -0.20 3.36
N ALA A 132 5.95 -0.74 2.62
CA ALA A 132 6.49 -0.09 1.43
C ALA A 132 5.41 0.13 0.35
N VAL A 133 4.52 -0.85 0.13
CA VAL A 133 3.40 -0.73 -0.84
C VAL A 133 2.41 0.34 -0.41
N VAL A 134 1.90 0.27 0.83
CA VAL A 134 0.90 1.22 1.35
C VAL A 134 1.46 2.64 1.39
N ARG A 135 2.72 2.81 1.77
CA ARG A 135 3.34 4.15 1.77
C ARG A 135 3.50 4.72 0.37
N ARG A 136 3.90 3.92 -0.62
CA ARG A 136 3.93 4.36 -2.01
C ARG A 136 2.56 4.78 -2.51
N GLU A 137 1.51 4.05 -2.14
CA GLU A 137 0.12 4.40 -2.44
C GLU A 137 -0.27 5.75 -1.82
N ILE A 138 0.00 5.95 -0.52
CA ILE A 138 -0.31 7.21 0.18
C ILE A 138 0.43 8.40 -0.43
N VAL A 139 1.74 8.25 -0.67
CA VAL A 139 2.54 9.31 -1.30
C VAL A 139 2.00 9.63 -2.68
N ARG A 140 1.68 8.61 -3.48
CA ARG A 140 1.08 8.79 -4.80
C ARG A 140 -0.26 9.52 -4.72
N GLY A 141 -1.13 9.15 -3.79
CA GLY A 141 -2.42 9.82 -3.55
C GLY A 141 -2.22 11.29 -3.19
N ALA A 142 -1.35 11.58 -2.22
CA ALA A 142 -1.04 12.95 -1.83
C ALA A 142 -0.48 13.78 -3.00
N LEU A 143 0.37 13.20 -3.85
CA LEU A 143 0.88 13.89 -5.04
C LEU A 143 -0.24 14.18 -6.06
N LEU A 144 -1.20 13.28 -6.23
CA LEU A 144 -2.35 13.48 -7.10
C LEU A 144 -3.32 14.55 -6.56
N ASP A 145 -3.45 14.67 -5.24
CA ASP A 145 -4.26 15.72 -4.61
C ASP A 145 -3.65 17.12 -4.79
N HIS A 146 -2.33 17.20 -5.02
CA HIS A 146 -1.59 18.46 -5.11
C HIS A 146 -1.20 18.88 -6.54
N GLY A 147 -1.46 18.08 -7.58
CA GLY A 147 -1.23 18.49 -8.96
C GLY A 147 -1.05 17.36 -9.99
N LYS A 148 -0.24 17.63 -11.02
CA LYS A 148 0.04 16.70 -12.11
C LYS A 148 1.18 15.77 -11.75
N LEU A 149 0.86 14.50 -11.49
CA LEU A 149 1.86 13.48 -11.22
C LEU A 149 2.40 12.88 -12.52
N LEU A 150 3.72 12.96 -12.73
CA LEU A 150 4.38 12.26 -13.84
C LEU A 150 4.31 10.73 -13.60
N THR A 151 3.77 10.00 -14.57
CA THR A 151 3.53 8.56 -14.48
C THR A 151 4.27 7.74 -15.53
N GLY A 152 4.81 8.38 -16.57
CA GLY A 152 5.59 7.70 -17.60
C GLY A 152 6.36 8.67 -18.49
N VAL A 153 7.41 8.17 -19.11
CA VAL A 153 8.26 8.90 -20.05
C VAL A 153 8.54 8.01 -21.24
N ASP A 154 8.10 8.44 -22.43
CA ASP A 154 8.43 7.83 -23.71
C ASP A 154 9.27 8.81 -24.53
N TRP A 155 10.15 8.31 -25.40
CA TRP A 155 10.96 9.17 -26.25
C TRP A 155 11.20 8.57 -27.62
N ARG A 156 11.44 9.43 -28.60
CA ARG A 156 11.95 9.07 -29.93
C ARG A 156 12.86 10.16 -30.46
N ILE A 157 13.81 9.80 -31.32
CA ILE A 157 14.66 10.76 -32.03
C ILE A 157 14.10 10.94 -33.44
N ASP A 158 13.94 12.19 -33.86
CA ASP A 158 13.52 12.57 -35.20
C ASP A 158 14.55 13.55 -35.81
N SER A 159 14.44 13.81 -37.11
CA SER A 159 15.28 14.76 -37.83
C SER A 159 14.42 15.86 -38.45
N ILE A 160 14.87 17.12 -38.39
CA ILE A 160 14.13 18.24 -38.98
C ILE A 160 14.25 18.17 -40.52
N ALA A 161 13.31 17.49 -41.18
CA ALA A 161 13.29 17.38 -42.63
C ALA A 161 12.44 18.46 -43.34
N ALA A 162 11.42 19.03 -42.67
CA ALA A 162 10.35 19.79 -43.34
C ALA A 162 10.28 21.30 -43.02
N ALA A 163 11.17 21.86 -42.18
CA ALA A 163 11.15 23.28 -41.86
C ALA A 163 11.97 24.10 -42.86
N SER A 164 11.38 25.13 -43.47
CA SER A 164 12.01 26.03 -44.46
C SER A 164 13.31 26.70 -43.99
N ARG A 165 13.56 26.77 -42.67
CA ARG A 165 14.80 27.25 -42.05
C ARG A 165 15.82 26.17 -41.67
N GLY A 166 15.45 24.88 -41.67
CA GLY A 166 16.24 23.78 -41.08
C GLY A 166 16.69 22.68 -42.04
N ALA A 167 16.20 22.66 -43.28
CA ALA A 167 16.45 21.57 -44.23
C ALA A 167 17.94 21.29 -44.55
N LYS A 168 18.86 22.24 -44.29
CA LYS A 168 20.30 22.08 -44.52
C LYS A 168 21.10 21.60 -43.31
N ILE A 169 20.50 21.49 -42.13
CA ILE A 169 21.24 21.33 -40.87
C ILE A 169 21.09 19.92 -40.27
N ALA A 170 20.10 19.11 -40.70
CA ALA A 170 19.90 17.71 -40.29
C ALA A 170 20.18 17.44 -38.79
N ALA A 171 19.73 18.34 -37.92
CA ALA A 171 19.99 18.22 -36.48
C ALA A 171 19.03 17.20 -35.86
N PRO A 172 19.51 16.30 -34.98
CA PRO A 172 18.65 15.40 -34.24
C PRO A 172 17.81 16.19 -33.24
N VAL A 173 16.50 15.93 -33.22
CA VAL A 173 15.56 16.47 -32.25
C VAL A 173 14.92 15.30 -31.51
N VAL A 174 14.90 15.37 -30.18
CA VAL A 174 14.24 14.35 -29.37
C VAL A 174 12.80 14.76 -29.13
N LEU A 175 11.85 13.89 -29.44
CA LEU A 175 10.46 14.03 -29.01
C LEU A 175 10.29 13.24 -27.72
N LEU A 176 10.04 13.95 -26.63
CA LEU A 176 9.80 13.41 -25.30
C LEU A 176 8.30 13.47 -25.02
N THR A 177 7.66 12.34 -24.77
CA THR A 177 6.27 12.27 -24.32
C THR A 177 6.23 11.98 -22.83
N LEU A 178 5.70 12.92 -22.06
CA LEU A 178 5.49 12.78 -20.63
C LEU A 178 4.04 12.41 -20.38
N SER A 179 3.82 11.21 -19.84
CA SER A 179 2.50 10.77 -19.38
C SER A 179 2.30 11.24 -17.94
N TYR A 180 1.18 11.89 -17.65
CA TYR A 180 0.87 12.39 -16.33
C TYR A 180 -0.60 12.11 -15.94
N GLN A 181 -0.86 12.16 -14.65
CA GLN A 181 -2.19 12.00 -14.07
C GLN A 181 -2.54 13.22 -13.22
N GLU A 182 -3.77 13.72 -13.36
CA GLU A 182 -4.34 14.85 -12.60
C GLU A 182 -5.72 14.41 -12.09
N GLY A 183 -5.84 14.17 -10.79
CA GLY A 183 -6.98 13.43 -10.25
C GLY A 183 -7.15 12.07 -10.95
N ASP A 184 -8.34 11.81 -11.51
CA ASP A 184 -8.63 10.59 -12.27
C ASP A 184 -8.28 10.67 -13.76
N GLN A 185 -7.88 11.85 -14.25
CA GLN A 185 -7.59 12.05 -15.67
C GLN A 185 -6.15 11.68 -15.99
N ARG A 186 -5.97 10.78 -16.95
CA ARG A 186 -4.67 10.48 -17.56
C ARG A 186 -4.50 11.29 -18.83
N SER A 187 -3.36 11.96 -18.97
CA SER A 187 -3.02 12.75 -20.15
C SER A 187 -1.55 12.59 -20.51
N ARG A 188 -1.17 13.12 -21.66
CA ARG A 188 0.21 13.14 -22.14
C ARG A 188 0.54 14.47 -22.77
N ILE A 189 1.77 14.92 -22.61
CA ILE A 189 2.33 16.07 -23.30
C ILE A 189 3.56 15.63 -24.09
N THR A 190 3.65 15.98 -25.36
CA THR A 190 4.82 15.70 -26.19
C THR A 190 5.58 16.99 -26.42
N LEU A 191 6.86 17.00 -26.05
CA LEU A 191 7.78 18.12 -26.13
C LEU A 191 8.92 17.77 -27.08
N GLN A 192 9.45 18.78 -27.78
CA GLN A 192 10.70 18.65 -28.53
C GLN A 192 11.85 19.16 -27.66
N ALA A 193 12.91 18.38 -27.52
CA ALA A 193 14.10 18.72 -26.76
C ALA A 193 15.33 18.62 -27.64
N THR A 194 16.25 19.57 -27.48
CA THR A 194 17.58 19.51 -28.07
C THR A 194 18.50 18.65 -27.20
N PRO A 195 19.64 18.15 -27.75
CA PRO A 195 20.63 17.44 -26.96
C PRO A 195 21.13 18.21 -25.73
N ASP A 196 21.24 19.54 -25.82
CA ASP A 196 21.71 20.38 -24.70
C ASP A 196 20.72 20.35 -23.52
N VAL A 197 19.42 20.53 -23.80
CA VAL A 197 18.36 20.44 -22.77
C VAL A 197 18.31 19.03 -22.15
N LEU A 198 18.59 17.99 -22.91
CA LEU A 198 18.67 16.63 -22.35
C LEU A 198 19.86 16.44 -21.41
N ARG A 199 21.01 17.08 -21.68
CA ARG A 199 22.14 17.05 -20.74
C ARG A 199 21.83 17.80 -19.45
N GLU A 200 21.11 18.92 -19.53
CA GLU A 200 20.63 19.64 -18.34
C GLU A 200 19.67 18.77 -17.52
N LEU A 201 18.67 18.15 -18.18
CA LEU A 201 17.75 17.21 -17.51
C LEU A 201 18.51 16.04 -16.86
N GLN A 202 19.51 15.48 -17.53
CA GLN A 202 20.35 14.41 -16.98
C GLN A 202 21.06 14.85 -15.70
N GLN A 203 21.64 16.06 -15.69
CA GLN A 203 22.33 16.60 -14.51
C GLN A 203 21.37 16.81 -13.34
N ILE A 204 20.18 17.35 -13.60
CA ILE A 204 19.15 17.52 -12.57
C ILE A 204 18.71 16.16 -12.02
N CYS A 205 18.44 15.18 -12.88
CA CYS A 205 18.09 13.84 -12.44
C CYS A 205 19.22 13.20 -11.61
N ALA A 206 20.49 13.37 -12.00
CA ALA A 206 21.62 12.86 -11.24
C ALA A 206 21.74 13.49 -9.84
N GLN A 207 21.40 14.79 -9.70
CA GLN A 207 21.38 15.47 -8.41
C GLN A 207 20.20 15.07 -7.53
N LEU A 208 19.04 14.80 -8.12
CA LEU A 208 17.83 14.44 -7.38
C LEU A 208 17.77 12.95 -6.98
N LEU A 209 18.43 12.09 -7.74
CA LEU A 209 18.45 10.63 -7.53
C LEU A 209 19.73 10.13 -6.83
N GLY A 210 20.71 11.01 -6.63
CA GLY A 210 22.01 10.74 -6.00
C GLY A 210 21.98 10.91 -4.49
#